data_AF-A0AAE9MRA8-F1
#
_entry.id   AF-A0AAE9MRA8-F1
#
_cell.length_a   1.000
_cell.length_b   1.000
_cell.length_c   1.000
_cell.angle_alpha   90.00
_cell.angle_beta   90.00
_cell.angle_gamma   90.00
#
_symmetry.space_group_name_H-M   'P 1'
#
loop_
_entity.id
_entity.type
_entity.pdbx_description
1 polymer ?
#
loop_
_entity_poly.entity_id
_entity_poly.type
_entity_poly.pdbx_seq_one_letter_code
_entity_poly.pdbx_strand_id
1 'polypeptide(L)'
;MKIQRITYISIGTNQGDKLANIQKAINLIADKVGAVLKVASVYETASWGFDSNNFYNTCIKVSTYLPPEQLILRLLYIEKELGRTRKNAEEYSDRLIDLDILLFDDEIIFSKTLIVPHPRMLDRKFALVPLVQIARNVIHPIEKKHLYICLENCADTSEIIKLDVKLERPIPITEKYNYIAIEGNIGAGKTSLANMMSDEFNAKIVLERFADNPFLPKFYNDNERYAFPLEMSFLADRYQQLSDDLAQFDLFKNFIVSDYYIFKSLIFAQITLHSDEYKLYRKMFDLMYKEITKPDLYVYLYQNTERLLENIKKRGRDYEQNIEASYLQKIHDGYSNFIKTQPDLNILIVDVSDLDFVNNSNDYETIINKIKNYNA
;
A
#
# COMPACT_ATOMS: atom_id res chain seq x y z
N MET A 1 6.57 -18.34 -1.24
CA MET A 1 7.03 -16.93 -1.17
C MET A 1 6.63 -16.26 -2.48
N LYS A 2 5.90 -15.14 -2.44
CA LYS A 2 5.59 -14.38 -3.66
C LYS A 2 6.90 -13.76 -4.18
N ILE A 3 7.30 -14.08 -5.41
CA ILE A 3 8.53 -13.54 -5.99
C ILE A 3 8.18 -12.21 -6.64
N GLN A 4 8.85 -11.15 -6.21
CA GLN A 4 8.71 -9.83 -6.82
C GLN A 4 9.51 -9.78 -8.12
N ARG A 5 8.87 -9.35 -9.21
CA ARG A 5 9.44 -9.31 -10.55
C ARG A 5 9.30 -7.93 -11.18
N ILE A 6 10.11 -7.64 -12.19
CA ILE A 6 10.11 -6.36 -12.90
C ILE A 6 9.54 -6.55 -14.30
N THR A 7 8.64 -5.66 -14.71
CA THR A 7 8.13 -5.59 -16.07
C THR A 7 8.14 -4.17 -16.60
N TYR A 8 8.26 -4.05 -17.92
CA TYR A 8 8.19 -2.77 -18.62
C TYR A 8 6.98 -2.80 -19.54
N ILE A 9 6.05 -1.87 -19.32
CA ILE A 9 4.77 -1.80 -20.03
C ILE A 9 4.77 -0.55 -20.89
N SER A 10 4.50 -0.70 -22.19
CA SER A 10 4.23 0.39 -23.12
C SER A 10 2.77 0.82 -22.98
N ILE A 11 2.52 2.12 -23.05
CA ILE A 11 1.18 2.71 -23.01
C ILE A 11 1.03 3.61 -24.23
N GLY A 12 0.01 3.35 -25.06
CA GLY A 12 -0.29 4.13 -26.26
C GLY A 12 -1.76 4.56 -26.34
N THR A 13 -2.03 5.75 -26.87
CA THR A 13 -3.41 6.24 -27.11
C THR A 13 -3.45 7.27 -28.24
N ASN A 14 -4.52 7.27 -29.04
CA ASN A 14 -4.75 8.27 -30.09
C ASN A 14 -6.15 8.90 -30.09
N GLN A 15 -7.01 8.57 -29.12
CA GLN A 15 -8.37 9.08 -29.03
C GLN A 15 -8.66 9.85 -27.73
N GLY A 16 -9.56 10.82 -27.80
CA GLY A 16 -10.04 11.59 -26.65
C GLY A 16 -8.93 12.38 -25.96
N ASP A 17 -9.04 12.52 -24.64
CA ASP A 17 -8.00 13.14 -23.81
C ASP A 17 -6.85 12.15 -23.57
N LYS A 18 -5.89 12.16 -24.51
CA LYS A 18 -4.73 11.26 -24.53
C LYS A 18 -3.92 11.30 -23.23
N LEU A 19 -3.70 12.48 -22.64
CA LEU A 19 -2.91 12.60 -21.42
C LEU A 19 -3.66 12.03 -20.22
N ALA A 20 -4.95 12.36 -20.08
CA ALA A 20 -5.79 11.81 -19.02
C ALA A 20 -5.94 10.29 -19.14
N ASN A 21 -6.02 9.75 -20.35
CA ASN A 21 -6.08 8.31 -20.60
C ASN A 21 -4.82 7.60 -20.11
N ILE A 22 -3.64 8.14 -20.44
CA ILE A 22 -2.36 7.59 -19.96
C ILE A 22 -2.30 7.66 -18.42
N GLN A 23 -2.68 8.79 -17.82
CA GLN A 23 -2.65 8.93 -16.36
C GLN A 23 -3.59 7.94 -15.66
N LYS A 24 -4.81 7.76 -16.17
CA LYS A 24 -5.76 6.76 -15.65
C LYS A 24 -5.22 5.34 -15.78
N ALA A 25 -4.58 5.01 -16.90
CA ALA A 25 -3.94 3.70 -17.09
C ALA A 25 -2.83 3.47 -16.07
N ILE A 26 -1.97 4.46 -15.82
CA ILE A 26 -0.90 4.38 -14.81
C ILE A 26 -1.49 4.13 -13.41
N ASN A 27 -2.55 4.86 -13.03
CA ASN A 27 -3.21 4.68 -11.73
C ASN A 27 -3.82 3.27 -11.60
N LEU A 28 -4.54 2.80 -12.63
CA LEU A 28 -5.12 1.45 -12.64
C LEU A 28 -4.06 0.35 -12.60
N ILE A 29 -2.92 0.54 -13.27
CA ILE A 29 -1.78 -0.38 -13.19
C ILE A 29 -1.20 -0.39 -11.77
N ALA A 30 -1.02 0.78 -11.16
CA ALA A 30 -0.54 0.89 -9.78
C ALA A 30 -1.45 0.13 -8.79
N ASP A 31 -2.76 0.19 -8.98
CA ASP A 31 -3.73 -0.45 -8.10
C ASP A 31 -3.93 -1.95 -8.38
N LYS A 32 -3.96 -2.35 -9.66
CA LYS A 32 -4.39 -3.70 -10.06
C LYS A 32 -3.26 -4.64 -10.46
N VAL A 33 -2.08 -4.11 -10.75
CA VAL A 33 -0.94 -4.86 -11.31
C VAL A 33 0.27 -4.84 -10.37
N GLY A 34 0.65 -3.67 -9.86
CA GLY A 34 1.77 -3.54 -8.94
C GLY A 34 2.42 -2.15 -8.94
N ALA A 35 3.42 -1.96 -8.08
CA ALA A 35 4.03 -0.66 -7.84
C ALA A 35 4.72 -0.09 -9.10
N VAL A 36 4.33 1.11 -9.52
CA VAL A 36 4.98 1.85 -10.60
C VAL A 36 6.27 2.48 -10.06
N LEU A 37 7.42 2.00 -10.53
CA LEU A 37 8.74 2.43 -10.09
C LEU A 37 9.26 3.62 -10.88
N LYS A 38 8.97 3.68 -12.19
CA LYS A 38 9.36 4.79 -13.08
C LYS A 38 8.32 5.01 -14.16
N VAL A 39 8.16 6.25 -14.58
CA VAL A 39 7.33 6.67 -15.72
C VAL A 39 8.21 7.45 -16.68
N ALA A 40 8.25 7.04 -17.94
CA ALA A 40 8.96 7.76 -19.00
C ALA A 40 8.22 9.06 -19.36
N SER A 41 8.91 9.97 -20.05
CA SER A 41 8.25 11.12 -20.69
C SER A 41 7.20 10.65 -21.71
N VAL A 42 6.31 11.56 -22.08
CA VAL A 42 5.33 11.31 -23.15
C VAL A 42 5.94 11.73 -24.47
N TYR A 43 5.75 10.88 -25.48
CA TYR A 43 6.25 11.09 -26.82
C TYR A 43 5.10 11.03 -27.83
N GLU A 44 5.07 12.00 -28.73
CA GLU A 44 4.11 12.06 -29.83
C GLU A 44 4.69 11.46 -31.10
N THR A 45 3.86 10.68 -31.81
CA THR A 45 4.21 10.07 -33.10
C THR A 45 3.03 10.14 -34.06
N ALA A 46 3.29 10.27 -35.36
CA ALA A 46 2.26 10.22 -36.39
C ALA A 46 1.54 8.85 -36.41
N SER A 47 0.30 8.82 -36.92
CA SER A 47 -0.44 7.57 -37.13
C SER A 47 0.24 6.72 -38.22
N TRP A 48 0.37 5.41 -37.98
CA TRP A 48 1.01 4.50 -38.93
C TRP A 48 -0.04 3.92 -39.89
N GLY A 49 -0.01 4.35 -41.16
CA GLY A 49 -0.76 3.72 -42.25
C GLY A 49 -2.24 4.10 -42.42
N PHE A 50 -2.77 5.06 -41.65
CA PHE A 50 -4.15 5.60 -41.79
C PHE A 50 -4.22 7.08 -41.34
N ASP A 51 -5.16 7.86 -41.88
CA ASP A 51 -5.45 9.24 -41.42
C ASP A 51 -6.11 9.19 -40.03
N SER A 52 -5.33 9.41 -38.97
CA SER A 52 -5.87 9.58 -37.62
C SER A 52 -5.03 10.54 -36.79
N ASN A 53 -5.51 10.89 -35.60
CA ASN A 53 -4.78 11.76 -34.69
C ASN A 53 -3.43 11.12 -34.29
N ASN A 54 -2.44 11.96 -34.04
CA ASN A 54 -1.14 11.52 -33.52
C ASN A 54 -1.30 10.72 -32.22
N PHE A 55 -0.48 9.69 -32.07
CA PHE A 55 -0.41 8.85 -30.88
C PHE A 55 0.44 9.51 -29.80
N TYR A 56 0.01 9.39 -28.54
CA TYR A 56 0.86 9.62 -27.38
C TYR A 56 1.31 8.28 -26.84
N ASN A 57 2.62 8.14 -26.65
CA ASN A 57 3.29 6.93 -26.21
C ASN A 57 4.14 7.21 -24.98
N THR A 58 4.13 6.30 -24.01
CA THR A 58 5.06 6.29 -22.88
C THR A 58 5.38 4.86 -22.48
N CYS A 59 6.33 4.68 -21.57
CA CYS A 59 6.65 3.39 -20.97
C CYS A 59 6.77 3.55 -19.46
N ILE A 60 6.33 2.54 -18.72
CA ILE A 60 6.46 2.48 -17.26
C ILE A 60 7.23 1.24 -16.83
N LYS A 61 8.01 1.39 -15.77
CA LYS A 61 8.65 0.28 -15.05
C LYS A 61 7.76 -0.09 -13.87
N VAL A 62 7.34 -1.34 -13.81
CA VAL A 62 6.43 -1.84 -12.78
C VAL A 62 7.08 -3.00 -12.04
N SER A 63 6.90 -3.03 -10.72
CA SER A 63 7.18 -4.20 -9.91
C SER A 63 5.89 -4.93 -9.58
N THR A 64 5.84 -6.23 -9.85
CA THR A 64 4.63 -7.03 -9.68
C THR A 64 4.94 -8.39 -9.06
N TYR A 65 3.96 -8.94 -8.35
CA TYR A 65 3.94 -10.34 -7.88
C TYR A 65 3.11 -11.24 -8.81
N LEU A 66 2.49 -10.68 -9.84
CA LEU A 66 1.69 -11.44 -10.79
C LEU A 66 2.60 -12.25 -11.73
N PRO A 67 2.30 -13.53 -11.97
CA PRO A 67 2.96 -14.26 -13.04
C PRO A 67 2.55 -13.68 -14.42
N PRO A 68 3.37 -13.88 -15.47
CA PRO A 68 3.16 -13.29 -16.79
C PRO A 68 1.74 -13.50 -17.36
N GLU A 69 1.18 -14.70 -17.20
CA GLU A 69 -0.17 -15.04 -17.69
C GLU A 69 -1.28 -14.24 -16.98
N GLN A 70 -1.13 -13.95 -15.69
CA GLN A 70 -2.09 -13.13 -14.95
C GLN A 70 -1.88 -11.64 -15.24
N LEU A 71 -0.62 -11.22 -15.43
CA LEU A 71 -0.29 -9.85 -15.80
C LEU A 71 -1.00 -9.44 -17.09
N ILE A 72 -0.91 -10.24 -18.16
CA ILE A 72 -1.56 -9.91 -19.43
C ILE A 72 -3.08 -9.85 -19.29
N LEU A 73 -3.71 -10.79 -18.57
CA LEU A 73 -5.15 -10.75 -18.32
C LEU A 73 -5.59 -9.47 -17.59
N ARG A 74 -4.78 -9.01 -16.63
CA ARG A 74 -5.06 -7.80 -15.87
C ARG A 74 -4.92 -6.54 -16.71
N LEU A 75 -3.92 -6.46 -17.57
CA LEU A 75 -3.77 -5.35 -18.52
C LEU A 75 -4.94 -5.30 -19.50
N LEU A 76 -5.34 -6.43 -20.07
CA LEU A 76 -6.51 -6.50 -20.96
C LEU A 76 -7.81 -6.07 -20.27
N TYR A 77 -7.94 -6.38 -18.98
CA TYR A 77 -9.08 -5.91 -18.17
C TYR A 77 -9.05 -4.39 -17.98
N ILE A 78 -7.89 -3.80 -17.65
CA ILE A 78 -7.72 -2.34 -17.53
C ILE A 78 -8.07 -1.64 -18.85
N GLU A 79 -7.63 -2.17 -19.99
CA GLU A 79 -8.00 -1.63 -21.29
C GLU A 79 -9.51 -1.62 -21.51
N LYS A 80 -10.19 -2.72 -21.16
CA LYS A 80 -11.64 -2.83 -21.26
C LYS A 80 -12.34 -1.82 -20.36
N GLU A 81 -11.87 -1.62 -19.14
CA GLU A 81 -12.41 -0.61 -18.21
C GLU A 81 -12.25 0.81 -18.72
N LEU A 82 -11.14 1.11 -19.39
CA LEU A 82 -10.90 2.41 -20.01
C LEU A 82 -11.69 2.61 -21.32
N GLY A 83 -12.47 1.62 -21.76
CA GLY A 83 -13.38 1.75 -22.89
C GLY A 83 -12.92 1.02 -24.17
N ARG A 84 -11.92 0.13 -24.09
CA ARG A 84 -11.53 -0.70 -25.25
C ARG A 84 -12.62 -1.72 -25.56
N THR A 85 -13.36 -1.52 -26.65
CA THR A 85 -14.21 -2.54 -27.27
C THR A 85 -13.45 -3.24 -28.40
N ARG A 86 -13.15 -4.53 -28.29
CA ARG A 86 -12.52 -5.29 -29.40
C ARG A 86 -13.53 -5.46 -30.55
N LYS A 87 -13.44 -4.64 -31.59
CA LYS A 87 -14.09 -4.88 -32.89
C LYS A 87 -13.06 -5.52 -33.82
N ASN A 88 -13.16 -6.83 -34.03
CA ASN A 88 -12.43 -7.69 -34.98
C ASN A 88 -10.88 -7.66 -34.92
N ALA A 89 -10.25 -8.83 -35.02
CA ALA A 89 -8.83 -9.05 -34.69
C ALA A 89 -7.82 -8.67 -35.79
N GLU A 90 -8.26 -8.10 -36.92
CA GLU A 90 -7.40 -7.99 -38.13
C GLU A 90 -7.18 -6.57 -38.68
N GLU A 91 -7.72 -5.50 -38.07
CA GLU A 91 -7.49 -4.11 -38.53
C GLU A 91 -6.96 -3.18 -37.43
N TYR A 92 -5.96 -2.36 -37.78
CA TYR A 92 -5.50 -1.24 -36.96
C TYR A 92 -6.62 -0.19 -36.88
N SER A 93 -7.48 -0.32 -35.86
CA SER A 93 -8.50 0.67 -35.53
C SER A 93 -7.96 1.69 -34.53
N ASP A 94 -8.58 2.87 -34.49
CA ASP A 94 -8.31 3.88 -33.48
C ASP A 94 -8.55 3.35 -32.06
N ARG A 95 -7.68 3.74 -31.12
CA ARG A 95 -7.56 3.14 -29.79
C ARG A 95 -7.66 4.20 -28.70
N LEU A 96 -8.56 3.97 -27.75
CA LEU A 96 -8.61 4.77 -26.53
C LEU A 96 -7.37 4.51 -25.65
N ILE A 97 -6.92 3.25 -25.50
CA ILE A 97 -5.67 2.89 -24.81
C ILE A 97 -5.17 1.51 -25.28
N ASP A 98 -3.86 1.32 -25.30
CA ASP A 98 -3.17 0.07 -25.64
C ASP A 98 -2.02 -0.17 -24.64
N LEU A 99 -1.99 -1.34 -24.03
CA LEU A 99 -1.06 -1.74 -22.97
C LEU A 99 -0.28 -3.00 -23.37
N ASP A 100 0.99 -2.84 -23.73
CA ASP A 100 1.85 -3.94 -24.16
C ASP A 100 2.97 -4.24 -23.17
N ILE A 101 3.17 -5.51 -22.83
CA ILE A 101 4.33 -5.96 -22.05
C ILE A 101 5.55 -6.02 -22.96
N LEU A 102 6.50 -5.11 -22.81
CA LEU A 102 7.74 -5.09 -23.59
C LEU A 102 8.76 -6.12 -23.08
N LEU A 103 8.95 -6.15 -21.77
CA LEU A 103 9.93 -7.00 -21.08
C LEU A 103 9.35 -7.50 -19.76
N PHE A 104 9.77 -8.69 -19.32
CA PHE A 104 9.43 -9.28 -18.03
C PHE A 104 10.68 -9.98 -17.50
N ASP A 105 11.35 -9.33 -16.54
CA ASP A 105 12.71 -9.65 -16.11
C ASP A 105 13.64 -9.94 -17.30
N ASP A 106 14.35 -11.06 -17.27
CA ASP A 106 15.17 -11.61 -18.34
C ASP A 106 14.50 -12.80 -19.06
N GLU A 107 13.20 -13.01 -18.87
CA GLU A 107 12.47 -14.15 -19.42
C GLU A 107 12.23 -14.03 -20.93
N ILE A 108 12.27 -15.19 -21.58
CA ILE A 108 11.81 -15.38 -22.97
C ILE A 108 10.59 -16.29 -22.91
N ILE A 109 9.43 -15.70 -23.17
CA ILE A 109 8.12 -16.36 -23.13
C ILE A 109 7.59 -16.43 -24.56
N PHE A 110 7.23 -17.64 -24.99
CA PHE A 110 6.58 -17.87 -26.27
C PHE A 110 5.36 -18.76 -26.06
N SER A 111 4.19 -18.13 -25.89
CA SER A 111 2.91 -18.82 -25.72
C SER A 111 1.88 -18.30 -26.72
N LYS A 112 0.72 -18.96 -26.78
CA LYS A 112 -0.42 -18.50 -27.60
C LYS A 112 -1.00 -17.17 -27.12
N THR A 113 -0.81 -16.83 -25.86
CA THR A 113 -1.44 -15.69 -25.19
C THR A 113 -0.47 -14.54 -24.92
N LEU A 114 0.84 -14.82 -24.87
CA LEU A 114 1.85 -13.83 -24.53
C LEU A 114 3.20 -14.18 -25.19
N ILE A 115 3.83 -13.18 -25.80
CA ILE A 115 5.20 -13.24 -26.30
C ILE A 115 6.01 -12.13 -25.62
N VAL A 116 7.07 -12.50 -24.90
CA VAL A 116 8.00 -11.57 -24.22
C VAL A 116 9.43 -12.03 -24.49
N PRO A 117 10.40 -11.14 -24.79
CA PRO A 117 10.23 -9.74 -25.15
C PRO A 117 9.23 -9.50 -26.28
N HIS A 118 8.54 -8.35 -26.29
CA HIS A 118 7.53 -8.08 -27.30
C HIS A 118 8.16 -8.12 -28.71
N PRO A 119 7.60 -8.89 -29.66
CA PRO A 119 8.32 -9.30 -30.88
C PRO A 119 8.72 -8.13 -31.79
N ARG A 120 7.98 -7.01 -31.75
CA ARG A 120 8.23 -5.82 -32.57
C ARG A 120 8.81 -4.64 -31.80
N MET A 121 9.22 -4.84 -30.53
CA MET A 121 9.68 -3.71 -29.71
C MET A 121 10.96 -3.06 -30.24
N LEU A 122 11.82 -3.85 -30.89
CA LEU A 122 13.09 -3.37 -31.45
C LEU A 122 12.93 -2.70 -32.82
N ASP A 123 11.81 -2.94 -33.49
CA ASP A 123 11.50 -2.39 -34.81
C ASP A 123 10.73 -1.08 -34.75
N ARG A 124 10.42 -0.58 -33.53
CA ARG A 124 9.47 0.53 -33.33
C ARG A 124 10.03 1.55 -32.35
N LYS A 125 10.41 2.72 -32.86
CA LYS A 125 10.98 3.81 -32.03
C LYS A 125 10.01 4.29 -30.96
N PHE A 126 8.70 4.33 -31.24
CA PHE A 126 7.71 4.78 -30.26
C PHE A 126 7.65 3.90 -29.00
N ALA A 127 8.02 2.61 -29.11
CA ALA A 127 8.12 1.70 -27.96
C ALA A 127 9.52 1.76 -27.33
N LEU A 128 10.56 1.83 -28.16
CA LEU A 128 11.95 1.72 -27.73
C LEU A 128 12.51 3.01 -27.09
N VAL A 129 12.13 4.20 -27.59
CA VAL A 129 12.59 5.50 -27.06
C VAL A 129 12.14 5.70 -25.61
N PRO A 130 10.83 5.57 -25.25
CA PRO A 130 10.41 5.70 -23.86
C PRO A 130 11.00 4.62 -22.96
N LEU A 131 11.14 3.39 -23.46
CA LEU A 131 11.74 2.29 -22.71
C LEU A 131 13.22 2.58 -22.37
N VAL A 132 14.03 3.00 -23.34
CA VAL A 132 15.46 3.31 -23.13
C VAL A 132 15.64 4.46 -22.14
N GLN A 133 14.72 5.43 -22.08
CA GLN A 133 14.77 6.52 -21.10
C GLN A 133 14.80 5.99 -19.66
N ILE A 134 14.02 4.94 -19.35
CA ILE A 134 13.89 4.41 -17.98
C ILE A 134 14.70 3.12 -17.74
N ALA A 135 15.14 2.46 -18.81
CA ALA A 135 15.76 1.13 -18.81
C ALA A 135 17.05 1.05 -19.63
N ARG A 136 17.76 2.18 -19.85
CA ARG A 136 18.93 2.31 -20.74
C ARG A 136 19.90 1.11 -20.72
N ASN A 137 20.27 0.65 -19.53
CA ASN A 137 21.29 -0.38 -19.31
C ASN A 137 20.72 -1.80 -19.15
N VAL A 138 19.40 -1.99 -19.25
CA VAL A 138 18.81 -3.34 -19.27
C VAL A 138 19.31 -4.07 -20.51
N ILE A 139 19.65 -5.35 -20.36
CA ILE A 139 20.07 -6.21 -21.46
C ILE A 139 18.82 -6.86 -22.06
N HIS A 140 18.63 -6.72 -23.37
CA HIS A 140 17.53 -7.38 -24.07
C HIS A 140 17.73 -8.92 -24.02
N PRO A 141 16.73 -9.70 -23.57
CA PRO A 141 16.88 -11.15 -23.37
C PRO A 141 17.29 -11.94 -24.60
N ILE A 142 16.86 -11.54 -25.80
CA ILE A 142 17.18 -12.24 -27.07
C ILE A 142 18.45 -11.67 -27.72
N GLU A 143 18.47 -10.40 -28.11
CA GLU A 143 19.64 -9.71 -28.69
C GLU A 143 20.91 -9.70 -27.84
N LYS A 144 20.81 -9.91 -26.52
CA LYS A 144 21.94 -9.85 -25.56
C LYS A 144 22.73 -8.53 -25.60
N LYS A 145 22.08 -7.44 -26.03
CA LYS A 145 22.64 -6.08 -26.06
C LYS A 145 21.91 -5.19 -25.07
N HIS A 146 22.57 -4.13 -24.60
CA HIS A 146 21.89 -3.09 -23.84
C HIS A 146 20.84 -2.38 -24.71
N LEU A 147 19.72 -1.99 -24.11
CA LEU A 147 18.62 -1.37 -24.86
C LEU A 147 19.03 -0.08 -25.58
N TYR A 148 20.00 0.70 -25.07
CA TYR A 148 20.50 1.86 -25.80
C TYR A 148 21.17 1.48 -27.14
N ILE A 149 21.90 0.36 -27.17
CA ILE A 149 22.51 -0.18 -28.40
C ILE A 149 21.41 -0.68 -29.35
N CYS A 150 20.36 -1.31 -28.81
CA CYS A 150 19.22 -1.72 -29.61
C CYS A 150 18.54 -0.53 -30.29
N LEU A 151 18.42 0.62 -29.60
CA LEU A 151 17.85 1.85 -30.16
C LEU A 151 18.71 2.45 -31.27
N GLU A 152 20.03 2.45 -31.11
CA GLU A 152 20.96 2.89 -32.15
C GLU A 152 20.87 2.04 -33.43
N ASN A 153 20.51 0.75 -33.29
CA ASN A 153 20.34 -0.18 -34.41
C ASN A 153 18.90 -0.26 -34.94
N CYS A 154 17.98 0.55 -34.42
CA CYS A 154 16.58 0.51 -34.83
C CYS A 154 16.41 1.14 -36.23
N ALA A 155 15.89 0.36 -37.18
CA ALA A 155 15.69 0.80 -38.58
C ALA A 155 14.51 1.76 -38.77
N ASP A 156 13.65 1.93 -37.77
CA ASP A 156 12.50 2.82 -37.82
C ASP A 156 12.97 4.29 -37.96
N THR A 157 12.50 4.98 -38.99
CA THR A 157 12.85 6.38 -39.29
C THR A 157 11.79 7.37 -38.82
N SER A 158 10.73 6.90 -38.16
CA SER A 158 9.65 7.74 -37.64
C SER A 158 10.19 8.84 -36.70
N GLU A 159 9.62 10.04 -36.84
CA GLU A 159 9.90 11.16 -35.95
C GLU A 159 9.22 10.94 -34.59
N ILE A 160 9.98 11.15 -33.52
CA ILE A 160 9.51 10.99 -32.13
C ILE A 160 9.67 12.34 -31.42
N ILE A 161 8.55 13.01 -31.15
CA ILE A 161 8.56 14.33 -30.51
C ILE A 161 8.32 14.16 -29.02
N LYS A 162 9.29 14.56 -28.19
CA LYS A 162 9.09 14.58 -26.73
C LYS A 162 8.18 15.75 -26.36
N LEU A 163 7.10 15.47 -25.64
CA LEU A 163 6.18 16.49 -25.15
C LEU A 163 6.63 17.05 -23.81
N ASP A 164 6.40 18.35 -23.59
CA ASP A 164 6.60 19.00 -22.29
C ASP A 164 5.35 18.85 -21.41
N VAL A 165 5.04 17.61 -21.08
CA VAL A 165 3.94 17.24 -20.18
C VAL A 165 4.46 16.32 -19.08
N LYS A 166 3.83 16.40 -17.91
CA LYS A 166 4.23 15.62 -16.75
C LYS A 166 3.13 14.64 -16.37
N LEU A 167 3.50 13.37 -16.29
CA LEU A 167 2.68 12.32 -15.69
C LEU A 167 3.02 12.20 -14.21
N GLU A 168 2.02 11.92 -13.40
CA GLU A 168 2.19 11.65 -11.97
C GLU A 168 2.41 10.16 -11.76
N ARG A 169 3.48 9.82 -11.03
CA ARG A 169 3.75 8.44 -10.61
C ARG A 169 3.01 8.18 -9.28
N PRO A 170 2.08 7.22 -9.22
CA PRO A 170 1.48 6.81 -7.95
C PRO A 170 2.55 6.30 -6.99
N ILE A 171 2.62 6.90 -5.80
CA ILE A 171 3.57 6.50 -4.76
C ILE A 171 2.94 5.35 -3.96
N PRO A 172 3.55 4.15 -3.94
CA PRO A 172 3.01 3.04 -3.15
C PRO A 172 3.15 3.32 -1.64
N ILE A 173 2.29 2.71 -0.83
CA ILE A 173 2.34 2.81 0.65
C ILE A 173 3.73 2.49 1.19
N THR A 174 4.38 1.45 0.63
CA THR A 174 5.71 0.98 1.02
C THR A 174 6.85 1.97 0.73
N GLU A 175 6.62 2.95 -0.15
CA GLU A 175 7.57 4.05 -0.38
C GLU A 175 7.17 5.31 0.41
N LYS A 176 5.87 5.49 0.64
CA LYS A 176 5.32 6.65 1.36
C LYS A 176 5.59 6.59 2.86
N TYR A 177 5.54 5.40 3.45
CA TYR A 177 5.69 5.19 4.88
C TYR A 177 6.66 4.03 5.15
N ASN A 178 7.53 4.20 6.14
CA ASN A 178 8.34 3.13 6.69
C ASN A 178 7.62 2.47 7.88
N TYR A 179 6.87 3.24 8.65
CA TYR A 179 6.15 2.74 9.84
C TYR A 179 4.72 3.28 9.92
N ILE A 180 3.74 2.37 9.93
CA ILE A 180 2.32 2.66 10.20
C ILE A 180 1.91 1.98 11.50
N ALA A 181 1.30 2.76 12.41
CA ALA A 181 0.66 2.23 13.61
C ALA A 181 -0.86 2.30 13.49
N ILE A 182 -1.54 1.17 13.64
CA ILE A 182 -2.99 1.07 13.60
C ILE A 182 -3.51 1.03 15.03
N GLU A 183 -4.37 1.98 15.36
CA GLU A 183 -4.88 2.23 16.70
C GLU A 183 -6.41 2.31 16.71
N GLY A 184 -7.01 2.22 17.89
CA GLY A 184 -8.45 2.08 18.02
C GLY A 184 -8.90 1.24 19.21
N ASN A 185 -10.20 1.29 19.49
CA ASN A 185 -10.79 0.65 20.65
C ASN A 185 -10.69 -0.89 20.61
N ILE A 186 -10.96 -1.54 21.75
CA ILE A 186 -11.06 -3.00 21.87
C ILE A 186 -12.19 -3.49 20.95
N GLY A 187 -11.88 -4.38 20.01
CA GLY A 187 -12.86 -4.84 19.01
C GLY A 187 -12.94 -4.01 17.72
N ALA A 188 -12.10 -2.97 17.54
CA ALA A 188 -12.13 -2.13 16.33
C ALA A 188 -11.56 -2.78 15.05
N GLY A 189 -10.93 -3.97 15.15
CA GLY A 189 -10.35 -4.68 14.00
C GLY A 189 -8.88 -4.37 13.67
N LYS A 190 -8.14 -3.72 14.59
CA LYS A 190 -6.73 -3.34 14.43
C LYS A 190 -5.83 -4.49 13.96
N THR A 191 -5.82 -5.60 14.72
CA THR A 191 -5.02 -6.78 14.43
C THR A 191 -5.37 -7.37 13.06
N SER A 192 -6.65 -7.37 12.67
CA SER A 192 -7.08 -7.84 11.35
C SER A 192 -6.51 -6.96 10.25
N LEU A 193 -6.64 -5.63 10.35
CA LEU A 193 -6.10 -4.70 9.35
C LEU A 193 -4.57 -4.81 9.26
N ALA A 194 -3.87 -4.92 10.39
CA ALA A 194 -2.42 -5.07 10.43
C ALA A 194 -1.95 -6.35 9.71
N ASN A 195 -2.63 -7.49 9.93
CA ASN A 195 -2.32 -8.74 9.23
C ASN A 195 -2.58 -8.64 7.73
N MET A 196 -3.72 -8.07 7.33
CA MET A 196 -4.05 -7.90 5.91
C MET A 196 -3.04 -7.00 5.19
N MET A 197 -2.65 -5.88 5.80
CA MET A 197 -1.62 -4.99 5.26
C MET A 197 -0.24 -5.67 5.22
N SER A 198 0.10 -6.46 6.24
CA SER A 198 1.32 -7.25 6.26
C SER A 198 1.38 -8.22 5.07
N ASP A 199 0.30 -8.95 4.81
CA ASP A 199 0.21 -9.93 3.74
C ASP A 199 0.20 -9.30 2.34
N GLU A 200 -0.46 -8.15 2.18
CA GLU A 200 -0.53 -7.42 0.91
C GLU A 200 0.81 -6.75 0.55
N PHE A 201 1.39 -6.04 1.50
CA PHE A 201 2.58 -5.21 1.27
C PHE A 201 3.89 -5.89 1.66
N ASN A 202 3.84 -7.16 2.07
CA ASN A 202 4.99 -7.90 2.60
C ASN A 202 5.69 -7.10 3.72
N ALA A 203 4.88 -6.50 4.59
CA ALA A 203 5.34 -5.67 5.69
C ALA A 203 5.82 -6.56 6.85
N LYS A 204 6.74 -6.06 7.67
CA LYS A 204 6.97 -6.67 8.99
C LYS A 204 5.82 -6.27 9.90
N ILE A 205 5.19 -7.26 10.53
CA ILE A 205 4.09 -7.04 11.46
C ILE A 205 4.59 -7.00 12.91
N VAL A 206 4.09 -6.05 13.69
CA VAL A 206 4.31 -5.96 15.14
C VAL A 206 2.96 -6.01 15.85
N LEU A 207 2.67 -7.16 16.46
CA LEU A 207 1.41 -7.40 17.16
C LEU A 207 1.57 -7.24 18.67
N GLU A 208 0.58 -6.64 19.31
CA GLU A 208 0.51 -6.52 20.76
C GLU A 208 0.43 -7.89 21.45
N ARG A 209 1.28 -8.09 22.46
CA ARG A 209 1.30 -9.30 23.28
C ARG A 209 0.47 -9.09 24.55
N PHE A 210 -0.76 -9.58 24.57
CA PHE A 210 -1.64 -9.51 25.75
C PHE A 210 -2.02 -10.89 26.32
N ALA A 211 -1.90 -11.96 25.54
CA ALA A 211 -2.41 -13.29 25.92
C ALA A 211 -1.65 -13.94 27.09
N ASP A 212 -0.34 -13.68 27.20
CA ASP A 212 0.53 -14.32 28.20
C ASP A 212 0.66 -13.48 29.49
N ASN A 213 -0.11 -12.39 29.62
CA ASN A 213 0.03 -11.48 30.75
C ASN A 213 -0.63 -12.07 32.03
N PRO A 214 0.12 -12.35 33.10
CA PRO A 214 -0.40 -13.01 34.30
C PRO A 214 -1.29 -12.10 35.16
N PHE A 215 -1.31 -10.79 34.91
CA PHE A 215 -2.14 -9.82 35.62
C PHE A 215 -3.47 -9.57 34.91
N LEU A 216 -3.57 -9.81 33.60
CA LEU A 216 -4.76 -9.47 32.81
C LEU A 216 -6.02 -10.21 33.30
N PRO A 217 -6.02 -11.54 33.54
CA PRO A 217 -7.18 -12.20 34.14
C PRO A 217 -7.48 -11.72 35.57
N LYS A 218 -6.45 -11.31 36.33
CA LYS A 218 -6.61 -10.85 37.72
C LYS A 218 -7.23 -9.46 37.78
N PHE A 219 -6.88 -8.58 36.84
CA PHE A 219 -7.45 -7.25 36.68
C PHE A 219 -8.95 -7.27 36.42
N TYR A 220 -9.43 -8.18 35.56
CA TYR A 220 -10.87 -8.29 35.32
C TYR A 220 -11.65 -8.82 36.54
N ASN A 221 -10.98 -9.45 37.50
CA ASN A 221 -11.58 -9.89 38.76
C ASN A 221 -11.47 -8.83 39.88
N ASP A 222 -10.35 -8.12 39.95
CA ASP A 222 -10.02 -7.13 40.97
C ASP A 222 -9.18 -6.01 40.33
N ASN A 223 -9.88 -5.02 39.78
CA ASN A 223 -9.27 -3.90 39.06
C ASN A 223 -8.39 -3.05 40.01
N GLU A 224 -8.92 -2.69 41.18
CA GLU A 224 -8.25 -1.81 42.14
C GLU A 224 -6.87 -2.32 42.55
N ARG A 225 -6.72 -3.64 42.74
CA ARG A 225 -5.45 -4.24 43.16
C ARG A 225 -4.46 -4.47 42.02
N TYR A 226 -4.94 -4.77 40.81
CA TYR A 226 -4.10 -5.27 39.71
C TYR A 226 -3.92 -4.30 38.55
N ALA A 227 -4.61 -3.16 38.53
CA ALA A 227 -4.47 -2.15 37.47
C ALA A 227 -3.02 -1.68 37.31
N PHE A 228 -2.38 -1.23 38.39
CA PHE A 228 -1.03 -0.69 38.30
C PHE A 228 0.02 -1.72 37.83
N PRO A 229 0.12 -2.93 38.41
CA PRO A 229 1.01 -3.98 37.90
C PRO A 229 0.72 -4.36 36.43
N LEU A 230 -0.56 -4.41 36.03
CA LEU A 230 -0.95 -4.73 34.67
C LEU A 230 -0.47 -3.65 33.69
N GLU A 231 -0.81 -2.38 33.94
CA GLU A 231 -0.44 -1.29 33.04
C GLU A 231 1.08 -1.13 32.92
N MET A 232 1.82 -1.32 34.03
CA MET A 232 3.29 -1.29 34.01
C MET A 232 3.88 -2.46 33.20
N SER A 233 3.31 -3.65 33.31
CA SER A 233 3.73 -4.79 32.49
C SER A 233 3.48 -4.54 31.00
N PHE A 234 2.32 -3.99 30.63
CA PHE A 234 2.05 -3.60 29.25
C PHE A 234 3.01 -2.52 28.75
N LEU A 235 3.34 -1.52 29.56
CA LEU A 235 4.29 -0.48 29.18
C LEU A 235 5.68 -1.07 28.90
N ALA A 236 6.17 -1.95 29.79
CA ALA A 236 7.46 -2.61 29.64
C ALA A 236 7.51 -3.49 28.39
N ASP A 237 6.49 -4.34 28.17
CA ASP A 237 6.41 -5.24 27.03
C ASP A 237 6.35 -4.48 25.71
N ARG A 238 5.50 -3.44 25.63
CA ARG A 238 5.37 -2.58 24.45
C ARG A 238 6.66 -1.83 24.15
N TYR A 239 7.32 -1.29 25.18
CA TYR A 239 8.60 -0.62 25.01
C TYR A 239 9.68 -1.56 24.50
N GLN A 240 9.82 -2.74 25.12
CA GLN A 240 10.81 -3.72 24.68
C GLN A 240 10.55 -4.14 23.24
N GLN A 241 9.30 -4.44 22.89
CA GLN A 241 8.96 -4.84 21.53
C GLN A 241 9.24 -3.74 20.52
N LEU A 242 8.76 -2.51 20.76
CA LEU A 242 9.01 -1.40 19.84
C LEU A 242 10.48 -1.01 19.78
N SER A 243 11.22 -1.06 20.89
CA SER A 243 12.65 -0.77 20.91
C SER A 243 13.44 -1.83 20.14
N ASP A 244 13.24 -3.11 20.44
CA ASP A 244 13.99 -4.22 19.82
C ASP A 244 13.67 -4.37 18.34
N ASP A 245 12.38 -4.27 17.99
CA ASP A 245 11.96 -4.30 16.61
C ASP A 245 12.50 -3.04 15.91
N LEU A 246 12.14 -1.82 16.36
CA LEU A 246 12.45 -0.59 15.63
C LEU A 246 13.95 -0.28 15.50
N ALA A 247 14.77 -0.63 16.49
CA ALA A 247 16.22 -0.39 16.47
C ALA A 247 16.96 -1.29 15.46
N GLN A 248 16.47 -2.51 15.18
CA GLN A 248 17.11 -3.40 14.21
C GLN A 248 16.88 -2.97 12.74
N PHE A 249 15.99 -2.01 12.48
CA PHE A 249 15.48 -1.75 11.13
C PHE A 249 16.22 -0.67 10.35
N ASP A 250 17.10 0.10 10.99
CA ASP A 250 17.87 1.13 10.29
C ASP A 250 18.80 0.52 9.20
N LEU A 251 19.09 -0.78 9.26
CA LEU A 251 19.94 -1.49 8.28
C LEU A 251 19.20 -2.06 7.05
N PHE A 252 17.90 -2.35 7.12
CA PHE A 252 17.14 -2.95 6.01
C PHE A 252 15.76 -2.30 5.90
N LYS A 253 15.54 -1.48 4.87
CA LYS A 253 14.24 -0.83 4.58
C LYS A 253 13.11 -1.85 4.44
N ASN A 254 12.47 -2.18 5.54
CA ASN A 254 11.26 -3.00 5.59
C ASN A 254 10.12 -2.11 6.08
N PHE A 255 9.05 -2.04 5.30
CA PHE A 255 7.81 -1.40 5.69
C PHE A 255 7.21 -2.13 6.91
N ILE A 256 6.79 -1.41 7.94
CA ILE A 256 6.29 -1.95 9.21
C ILE A 256 4.85 -1.54 9.43
N VAL A 257 4.05 -2.49 9.88
CA VAL A 257 2.68 -2.24 10.33
C VAL A 257 2.53 -2.81 11.75
N SER A 258 2.18 -1.96 12.71
CA SER A 258 1.85 -2.38 14.07
C SER A 258 0.35 -2.25 14.34
N ASP A 259 -0.21 -3.11 15.19
CA ASP A 259 -1.61 -3.04 15.62
C ASP A 259 -1.84 -2.25 16.92
N TYR A 260 -0.78 -1.55 17.36
CA TYR A 260 -0.77 -0.61 18.46
C TYR A 260 0.39 0.39 18.31
N TYR A 261 0.34 1.46 19.09
CA TYR A 261 1.39 2.42 19.37
C TYR A 261 1.50 2.62 20.89
N ILE A 262 2.67 3.03 21.36
CA ILE A 262 2.96 3.06 22.79
C ILE A 262 2.01 3.98 23.59
N PHE A 263 1.47 5.04 23.00
CA PHE A 263 0.55 5.96 23.69
C PHE A 263 -0.74 5.33 24.19
N LYS A 264 -1.13 4.17 23.65
CA LYS A 264 -2.20 3.35 24.20
C LYS A 264 -2.02 3.13 25.71
N SER A 265 -0.78 2.95 26.17
CA SER A 265 -0.43 2.85 27.59
C SER A 265 -0.99 4.00 28.43
N LEU A 266 -0.83 5.25 27.96
CA LEU A 266 -1.34 6.41 28.71
C LEU A 266 -2.86 6.49 28.71
N ILE A 267 -3.50 6.11 27.60
CA ILE A 267 -4.97 6.14 27.49
C ILE A 267 -5.60 5.16 28.48
N PHE A 268 -5.10 3.92 28.52
CA PHE A 268 -5.63 2.89 29.42
C PHE A 268 -5.31 3.22 30.88
N ALA A 269 -4.07 3.60 31.19
CA ALA A 269 -3.66 3.99 32.53
C ALA A 269 -4.48 5.17 33.09
N GLN A 270 -4.87 6.15 32.26
CA GLN A 270 -5.70 7.27 32.71
C GLN A 270 -7.11 6.83 33.14
N ILE A 271 -7.61 5.73 32.59
CA ILE A 271 -8.95 5.20 32.87
C ILE A 271 -8.92 4.26 34.08
N THR A 272 -7.84 3.50 34.24
CA THR A 272 -7.73 2.41 35.22
C THR A 272 -7.05 2.81 36.52
N LEU A 273 -6.09 3.74 36.50
CA LEU A 273 -5.26 4.07 37.66
C LEU A 273 -5.81 5.23 38.49
N HIS A 274 -5.54 5.17 39.79
CA HIS A 274 -5.78 6.31 40.68
C HIS A 274 -4.80 7.46 40.40
N SER A 275 -5.13 8.66 40.86
CA SER A 275 -4.40 9.88 40.47
C SER A 275 -2.90 9.85 40.80
N ASP A 276 -2.50 9.26 41.93
CA ASP A 276 -1.09 9.18 42.32
C ASP A 276 -0.34 8.07 41.59
N GLU A 277 -0.99 6.94 41.33
CA GLU A 277 -0.47 5.85 40.48
C GLU A 277 -0.27 6.34 39.03
N TYR A 278 -1.24 7.07 38.49
CA TYR A 278 -1.16 7.64 37.15
C TYR A 278 -0.01 8.64 37.01
N LYS A 279 0.23 9.49 38.02
CA LYS A 279 1.39 10.41 38.01
C LYS A 279 2.71 9.65 37.93
N LEU A 280 2.86 8.57 38.72
CA LEU A 280 4.04 7.72 38.68
C LEU A 280 4.18 7.01 37.33
N TYR A 281 3.09 6.45 36.83
CA TYR A 281 3.02 5.78 35.53
C TYR A 281 3.43 6.72 34.39
N ARG A 282 2.88 7.94 34.37
CA ARG A 282 3.21 8.95 33.36
C ARG A 282 4.68 9.33 33.39
N LYS A 283 5.28 9.45 34.58
CA LYS A 283 6.72 9.69 34.71
C LYS A 283 7.55 8.55 34.12
N MET A 284 7.16 7.29 34.33
CA MET A 284 7.82 6.13 33.73
C MET A 284 7.66 6.12 32.21
N PHE A 285 6.44 6.38 31.72
CA PHE A 285 6.16 6.51 30.30
C PHE A 285 7.03 7.58 29.63
N ASP A 286 7.10 8.79 30.19
CA ASP A 286 7.86 9.91 29.61
C ASP A 286 9.38 9.62 29.53
N LEU A 287 9.90 8.77 30.41
CA LEU A 287 11.30 8.32 30.34
C LEU A 287 11.51 7.34 29.18
N MET A 288 10.61 6.37 29.02
CA MET A 288 10.68 5.32 28.01
C MET A 288 10.34 5.86 26.60
N TYR A 289 9.40 6.80 26.50
CA TYR A 289 8.92 7.32 25.23
C TYR A 289 9.98 8.05 24.39
N LYS A 290 10.99 8.65 25.05
CA LYS A 290 12.05 9.42 24.38
C LYS A 290 12.86 8.62 23.37
N GLU A 291 12.95 7.30 23.56
CA GLU A 291 13.73 6.39 22.72
C GLU A 291 12.87 5.70 21.65
N ILE A 292 11.57 5.96 21.61
CA ILE A 292 10.63 5.30 20.69
C ILE A 292 10.47 6.09 19.39
N THR A 293 10.74 5.41 18.27
CA THR A 293 10.47 5.94 16.93
C THR A 293 8.97 6.18 16.74
N LYS A 294 8.63 7.38 16.23
CA LYS A 294 7.25 7.75 15.90
C LYS A 294 6.82 7.10 14.58
N PRO A 295 5.54 6.72 14.42
CA PRO A 295 5.03 6.26 13.13
C PRO A 295 4.98 7.42 12.13
N ASP A 296 5.24 7.11 10.86
CA ASP A 296 5.04 8.05 9.75
C ASP A 296 3.54 8.30 9.50
N LEU A 297 2.70 7.33 9.89
CA LEU A 297 1.25 7.43 9.90
C LEU A 297 0.64 6.69 11.10
N TYR A 298 -0.17 7.41 11.86
CA TYR A 298 -1.03 6.88 12.91
C TYR A 298 -2.45 6.73 12.35
N VAL A 299 -2.94 5.49 12.18
CA VAL A 299 -4.28 5.20 11.67
C VAL A 299 -5.20 4.88 12.83
N TYR A 300 -6.12 5.78 13.16
CA TYR A 300 -7.15 5.54 14.17
C TYR A 300 -8.41 4.94 13.55
N LEU A 301 -8.72 3.69 13.87
CA LEU A 301 -9.96 3.02 13.51
C LEU A 301 -11.05 3.40 14.49
N TYR A 302 -11.91 4.33 14.06
CA TYR A 302 -13.15 4.64 14.74
C TYR A 302 -14.18 3.56 14.44
N GLN A 303 -14.84 3.07 15.49
CA GLN A 303 -15.88 2.05 15.41
C GLN A 303 -16.90 2.33 16.52
N ASN A 304 -18.19 2.22 16.19
CA ASN A 304 -19.27 2.48 17.14
C ASN A 304 -19.35 1.41 18.24
N THR A 305 -19.89 1.79 19.40
CA THR A 305 -19.90 0.93 20.61
C THR A 305 -20.66 -0.37 20.41
N GLU A 306 -21.75 -0.37 19.62
CA GLU A 306 -22.54 -1.56 19.32
C GLU A 306 -21.69 -2.61 18.58
N ARG A 307 -21.03 -2.21 17.48
CA ARG A 307 -20.15 -3.12 16.72
C ARG A 307 -18.91 -3.53 17.49
N LEU A 308 -18.36 -2.67 18.35
CA LEU A 308 -17.26 -3.07 19.24
C LEU A 308 -17.67 -4.25 20.14
N LEU A 309 -18.85 -4.17 20.76
CA LEU A 309 -19.37 -5.24 21.62
C LEU A 309 -19.66 -6.52 20.84
N GLU A 310 -20.24 -6.41 19.64
CA GLU A 310 -20.45 -7.56 18.76
C GLU A 310 -19.13 -8.26 18.40
N ASN A 311 -18.11 -7.48 18.04
CA ASN A 311 -16.79 -8.01 17.71
C ASN A 311 -16.10 -8.66 18.91
N ILE A 312 -16.23 -8.09 20.11
CA ILE A 312 -15.71 -8.66 21.35
C ILE A 312 -16.39 -9.99 21.67
N LYS A 313 -17.72 -10.05 21.56
CA LYS A 313 -18.50 -11.28 21.76
C LYS A 313 -18.09 -12.36 20.76
N LYS A 314 -18.02 -12.02 19.47
CA LYS A 314 -17.60 -12.93 18.40
C LYS A 314 -16.18 -13.46 18.60
N ARG A 315 -15.27 -12.63 19.14
CA ARG A 315 -13.89 -13.01 19.43
C ARG A 315 -13.77 -14.03 20.57
N GLY A 316 -14.73 -14.08 21.48
CA GLY A 316 -14.89 -15.18 22.44
C GLY A 316 -13.76 -15.30 23.49
N ARG A 317 -13.06 -14.22 23.83
CA ARG A 317 -12.11 -14.25 24.96
C ARG A 317 -12.88 -14.18 26.27
N ASP A 318 -12.72 -15.20 27.12
CA ASP A 318 -13.47 -15.36 28.37
C ASP A 318 -13.44 -14.11 29.26
N TYR A 319 -12.28 -13.48 29.39
CA TYR A 319 -12.07 -12.31 30.24
C TYR A 319 -12.61 -10.99 29.67
N GLU A 320 -12.99 -10.94 28.39
CA GLU A 320 -13.56 -9.74 27.76
C GLU A 320 -15.10 -9.77 27.65
N GLN A 321 -15.74 -10.91 27.93
CA GLN A 321 -17.19 -11.09 27.70
C GLN A 321 -18.08 -10.16 28.55
N ASN A 322 -17.55 -9.67 29.67
CA ASN A 322 -18.26 -8.79 30.60
C ASN A 322 -17.87 -7.31 30.44
N ILE A 323 -17.25 -6.93 29.30
CA ILE A 323 -16.92 -5.53 29.04
C ILE A 323 -18.20 -4.72 28.81
N GLU A 324 -18.38 -3.68 29.61
CA GLU A 324 -19.50 -2.76 29.54
C GLU A 324 -19.32 -1.68 28.46
N ALA A 325 -20.44 -1.26 27.85
CA ALA A 325 -20.46 -0.18 26.86
C ALA A 325 -19.84 1.13 27.40
N SER A 326 -20.09 1.43 28.68
CA SER A 326 -19.57 2.64 29.34
C SER A 326 -18.04 2.63 29.46
N TYR A 327 -17.41 1.47 29.59
CA TYR A 327 -15.96 1.34 29.61
C TYR A 327 -15.37 1.62 28.22
N LEU A 328 -15.99 1.08 27.16
CA LEU A 328 -15.58 1.36 25.78
C LEU A 328 -15.73 2.85 25.45
N GLN A 329 -16.77 3.53 25.96
CA GLN A 329 -16.94 4.96 25.79
C GLN A 329 -15.81 5.77 26.45
N LYS A 330 -15.38 5.41 27.66
CA LYS A 330 -14.23 6.06 28.32
C LYS A 330 -12.96 5.93 27.49
N ILE A 331 -12.71 4.75 26.89
CA ILE A 331 -11.57 4.54 26.00
C ILE A 331 -11.71 5.43 24.76
N HIS A 332 -12.91 5.54 24.20
CA HIS A 332 -13.21 6.40 23.07
C HIS A 332 -12.85 7.87 23.33
N ASP A 333 -13.28 8.38 24.49
CA ASP A 333 -13.00 9.75 24.93
C ASP A 333 -11.49 9.94 25.16
N GLY A 334 -10.81 8.93 25.70
CA GLY A 334 -9.36 8.90 25.88
C GLY A 334 -8.59 9.03 24.55
N TYR A 335 -8.94 8.25 23.53
CA TYR A 335 -8.36 8.39 22.19
C TYR A 335 -8.68 9.75 21.56
N SER A 336 -9.93 10.21 21.69
CA SER A 336 -10.35 11.52 21.16
C SER A 336 -9.55 12.67 21.76
N ASN A 337 -9.29 12.62 23.07
CA ASN A 337 -8.46 13.60 23.76
C ASN A 337 -7.00 13.48 23.34
N PHE A 338 -6.47 12.25 23.26
CA PHE A 338 -5.11 12.00 22.79
C PHE A 338 -4.87 12.62 21.41
N ILE A 339 -5.70 12.27 20.42
CA ILE A 339 -5.56 12.76 19.03
C ILE A 339 -5.54 14.29 18.97
N LYS A 340 -6.40 14.98 19.73
CA LYS A 340 -6.44 16.46 19.79
C LYS A 340 -5.17 17.08 20.38
N THR A 341 -4.41 16.33 21.18
CA THR A 341 -3.22 16.83 21.90
C THR A 341 -1.89 16.49 21.21
N GLN A 342 -1.93 15.80 20.05
CA GLN A 342 -0.72 15.36 19.34
C GLN A 342 -0.59 16.05 17.97
N PRO A 343 -0.19 17.33 17.91
CA PRO A 343 0.01 18.04 16.64
C PRO A 343 1.18 17.48 15.83
N ASP A 344 2.12 16.79 16.47
CA ASP A 344 3.33 16.26 15.83
C ASP A 344 3.13 14.88 15.19
N LEU A 345 1.96 14.24 15.39
CA LEU A 345 1.65 12.96 14.78
C LEU A 345 0.84 13.17 13.51
N ASN A 346 1.20 12.42 12.47
CA ASN A 346 0.42 12.36 11.25
C ASN A 346 -0.75 11.39 11.44
N ILE A 347 -1.96 11.90 11.72
CA ILE A 347 -3.10 11.09 12.18
C ILE A 347 -4.19 10.99 11.11
N LEU A 348 -4.46 9.77 10.64
CA LEU A 348 -5.61 9.45 9.80
C LEU A 348 -6.70 8.78 10.62
N ILE A 349 -7.88 9.41 10.72
CA ILE A 349 -9.07 8.80 11.32
C ILE A 349 -9.87 8.08 10.23
N VAL A 350 -10.13 6.80 10.43
CA VAL A 350 -10.95 5.97 9.53
C VAL A 350 -12.15 5.44 10.30
N ASP A 351 -13.34 5.93 9.96
CA ASP A 351 -14.58 5.32 10.40
C ASP A 351 -14.82 4.00 9.66
N VAL A 352 -14.86 2.91 10.43
CA VAL A 352 -15.13 1.54 9.97
C VAL A 352 -16.49 1.04 10.46
N SER A 353 -17.37 1.95 10.91
CA SER A 353 -18.66 1.62 11.51
C SER A 353 -19.63 0.92 10.59
N ASP A 354 -19.53 1.14 9.29
CA ASP A 354 -20.39 0.48 8.28
C ASP A 354 -19.60 -0.47 7.38
N LEU A 355 -18.34 -0.73 7.70
CA LEU A 355 -17.43 -1.55 6.88
C LEU A 355 -17.28 -2.95 7.48
N ASP A 356 -17.23 -3.98 6.63
CA ASP A 356 -16.77 -5.33 6.99
C ASP A 356 -15.53 -5.68 6.19
N PHE A 357 -14.46 -4.93 6.40
CA PHE A 357 -13.19 -5.11 5.67
C PHE A 357 -12.53 -6.48 5.88
N VAL A 358 -12.98 -7.28 6.85
CA VAL A 358 -12.46 -8.64 7.06
C VAL A 358 -13.04 -9.60 6.02
N ASN A 359 -14.34 -9.47 5.68
CA ASN A 359 -15.01 -10.38 4.74
C ASN A 359 -15.29 -9.74 3.37
N ASN A 360 -15.16 -8.43 3.25
CA ASN A 360 -15.42 -7.67 2.03
C ASN A 360 -14.16 -6.95 1.56
N SER A 361 -13.62 -7.40 0.42
CA SER A 361 -12.41 -6.82 -0.17
C SER A 361 -12.59 -5.36 -0.59
N ASN A 362 -13.79 -4.94 -0.99
CA ASN A 362 -14.04 -3.55 -1.38
C ASN A 362 -13.97 -2.59 -0.18
N ASP A 363 -14.42 -3.05 1.00
CA ASP A 363 -14.34 -2.27 2.23
C ASP A 363 -12.89 -2.14 2.69
N TYR A 364 -12.10 -3.20 2.55
CA TYR A 364 -10.66 -3.16 2.78
C TYR A 364 -9.96 -2.20 1.81
N GLU A 365 -10.24 -2.29 0.51
CA GLU A 365 -9.70 -1.37 -0.50
C GLU A 365 -10.05 0.09 -0.19
N THR A 366 -11.25 0.35 0.35
CA THR A 366 -11.66 1.69 0.79
C THR A 366 -10.73 2.24 1.89
N ILE A 367 -10.34 1.41 2.86
CA ILE A 367 -9.41 1.80 3.93
C ILE A 367 -8.01 2.04 3.35
N ILE A 368 -7.51 1.14 2.50
CA ILE A 368 -6.19 1.26 1.86
C ILE A 368 -6.12 2.51 0.97
N ASN A 369 -7.18 2.82 0.23
CA ASN A 369 -7.22 4.02 -0.61
C ASN A 369 -7.20 5.31 0.24
N LYS A 370 -7.83 5.32 1.42
CA LYS A 370 -7.68 6.43 2.38
C LYS A 370 -6.22 6.57 2.81
N ILE A 371 -5.55 5.48 3.18
CA ILE A 371 -4.13 5.48 3.60
C ILE A 371 -3.20 5.97 2.47
N LYS A 372 -3.39 5.47 1.24
CA LYS A 372 -2.62 5.86 0.04
C LYS A 372 -2.71 7.36 -0.22
N ASN A 373 -3.94 7.90 -0.22
CA ASN A 373 -4.23 9.27 -0.65
C ASN A 373 -4.12 10.30 0.48
N TYR A 374 -3.98 9.86 1.72
CA TYR A 374 -3.90 10.76 2.86
C TYR A 374 -2.61 11.57 2.85
N ASN A 375 -2.72 12.89 2.84
CA ASN A 375 -1.61 13.83 2.97
C ASN A 375 -1.90 14.71 4.19
N ALA A 376 -0.91 14.82 5.08
CA ALA A 376 -0.99 15.52 6.37
C ALA A 376 -1.26 17.02 6.22
#